data_AF-A0A3B0TQ90-F1
#
_entry.id   AF-A0A3B0TQ90-F1
#
_cell.length_a   1.000
_cell.length_b   1.000
_cell.length_c   1.000
_cell.angle_alpha   90.00
_cell.angle_beta   90.00
_cell.angle_gamma   90.00
#
_symmetry.space_group_name_H-M   'P 1'
#
loop_
_entity.id
_entity.type
_entity.pdbx_description
1 polymer ?
#
loop_
_entity_poly.entity_id
_entity_poly.type
_entity_poly.pdbx_seq_one_letter_code
_entity_poly.pdbx_strand_id
1 'polypeptide(L)'
;MKLPRLLGMLSLLLLVFAACSNSDEAISSTVSPTLTTLAPAQTGVEDAVVVTTTSTTFAIPDEIGYSIVKRIDGADGDIVVVLLDPTTYTSLTDIDLLGITQDVIEAFPPILEAHIVDTQEAADAVLAEDPTDEQKAALAENYLLALEDGIKVTFLGPFASFGTDLLGS
;
A
#
# COMPACT_ATOMS: atom_id res chain seq x y z
N MET A 1 56.36 19.84 12.17
CA MET A 1 56.73 20.10 13.57
C MET A 1 55.53 20.70 14.31
N LYS A 2 55.08 20.02 15.38
CA LYS A 2 54.46 20.53 16.64
C LYS A 2 53.06 21.22 16.63
N LEU A 3 52.05 20.41 17.03
CA LEU A 3 50.92 20.73 17.96
C LEU A 3 51.45 21.36 19.29
N PRO A 4 50.66 21.93 20.26
CA PRO A 4 49.29 21.53 20.70
C PRO A 4 48.38 22.63 21.35
N ARG A 5 47.16 22.24 21.81
CA ARG A 5 46.35 22.67 22.99
C ARG A 5 44.84 22.59 22.63
N LEU A 6 43.94 21.73 23.14
CA LEU A 6 43.72 21.07 24.44
C LEU A 6 43.32 22.04 25.57
N LEU A 7 42.02 22.38 25.64
CA LEU A 7 41.16 22.78 26.80
C LEU A 7 39.86 23.38 26.23
N GLY A 8 38.63 23.09 26.66
CA GLY A 8 38.10 22.32 27.78
C GLY A 8 36.56 22.45 27.80
N MET A 9 35.95 21.98 28.90
CA MET A 9 34.52 22.09 29.30
C MET A 9 33.57 21.12 28.56
N LEU A 10 33.28 19.91 29.04
CA LEU A 10 32.64 19.53 30.30
C LEU A 10 31.49 20.48 30.69
N SER A 11 30.27 20.16 30.28
CA SER A 11 29.07 20.56 31.03
C SER A 11 28.03 19.44 30.98
N LEU A 12 28.09 18.62 32.02
CA LEU A 12 27.03 17.78 32.52
C LEU A 12 25.88 18.69 32.99
N LEU A 13 24.67 18.51 32.47
CA LEU A 13 23.48 18.98 33.20
C LEU A 13 22.35 17.96 33.06
N LEU A 14 22.24 17.18 34.13
CA LEU A 14 21.21 16.21 34.43
C LEU A 14 20.13 16.99 35.19
N LEU A 15 18.91 17.06 34.66
CA LEU A 15 17.76 17.67 35.34
C LEU A 15 16.57 16.71 35.26
N VAL A 16 16.36 16.04 36.39
CA VAL A 16 15.18 15.23 36.76
C VAL A 16 14.11 16.17 37.35
N PHE A 17 12.88 15.65 37.45
CA PHE A 17 11.62 16.17 38.03
C PHE A 17 10.67 16.74 36.96
N ALA A 18 9.40 16.35 36.85
CA ALA A 18 8.46 15.71 37.78
C ALA A 18 7.43 14.89 36.95
N ALA A 19 7.11 13.65 37.28
CA ALA A 19 5.95 13.29 38.10
C ALA A 19 4.66 14.07 37.78
N CYS A 20 3.76 13.47 36.99
CA CYS A 20 2.34 13.53 37.28
C CYS A 20 1.65 12.25 36.79
N SER A 21 1.11 11.53 37.76
CA SER A 21 0.29 10.35 37.64
C SER A 21 -1.10 10.74 37.14
N ASN A 22 -1.58 10.11 36.07
CA ASN A 22 -3.01 9.98 35.83
C ASN A 22 -3.28 8.52 35.40
N SER A 23 -3.91 7.80 36.31
CA SER A 23 -4.56 6.53 36.06
C SER A 23 -5.75 6.77 35.15
N ASP A 24 -5.75 6.15 33.97
CA ASP A 24 -6.98 5.89 33.24
C ASP A 24 -7.03 4.39 32.99
N GLU A 25 -7.98 3.76 33.68
CA GLU A 25 -8.34 2.36 33.51
C GLU A 25 -8.86 2.17 32.08
N ALA A 26 -8.07 1.55 31.21
CA ALA A 26 -8.58 1.08 29.94
C ALA A 26 -9.50 -0.13 30.19
N ILE A 27 -10.79 0.13 30.10
CA ILE A 27 -11.90 -0.81 30.20
C ILE A 27 -11.72 -1.85 29.08
N SER A 28 -11.37 -3.08 29.46
CA SER A 28 -11.29 -4.22 28.54
C SER A 28 -12.68 -4.57 28.04
N SER A 29 -13.07 -4.02 26.88
CA SER A 29 -14.28 -4.41 26.17
C SER A 29 -13.96 -5.63 25.30
N THR A 30 -14.18 -6.81 25.86
CA THR A 30 -14.23 -8.06 25.08
C THR A 30 -15.53 -8.07 24.28
N VAL A 31 -15.45 -7.69 23.00
CA VAL A 31 -16.55 -7.87 22.04
C VAL A 31 -16.35 -9.21 21.36
N SER A 32 -17.21 -10.18 21.66
CA SER A 32 -17.27 -11.44 20.92
C SER A 32 -17.85 -11.20 19.53
N PRO A 33 -17.18 -11.57 18.43
CA PRO A 33 -17.83 -11.54 17.12
C PRO A 33 -18.87 -12.67 17.04
N THR A 34 -20.11 -12.30 16.71
CA THR A 34 -21.13 -13.27 16.28
C THR A 34 -20.81 -13.67 14.84
N LEU A 35 -20.37 -14.91 14.64
CA LEU A 35 -20.21 -15.51 13.31
C LEU A 35 -21.59 -15.68 12.65
N THR A 36 -21.83 -14.91 11.59
CA THR A 36 -22.95 -15.17 10.67
C THR A 36 -22.40 -15.88 9.43
N THR A 37 -22.69 -17.17 9.31
CA THR A 37 -22.41 -17.96 8.11
C THR A 37 -23.47 -17.67 7.05
N LEU A 38 -23.09 -16.97 5.98
CA LEU A 38 -23.91 -16.84 4.77
C LEU A 38 -23.73 -18.10 3.90
N ALA A 39 -24.85 -18.76 3.60
CA ALA A 39 -24.90 -19.89 2.67
C ALA A 39 -24.77 -19.39 1.21
N PRO A 40 -24.24 -20.20 0.27
CA PRO A 40 -24.10 -19.78 -1.12
C PRO A 40 -25.47 -19.78 -1.82
N ALA A 41 -25.87 -18.64 -2.35
CA ALA A 41 -26.98 -18.53 -3.29
C ALA A 41 -26.44 -18.64 -4.72
N GLN A 42 -26.70 -19.78 -5.38
CA GLN A 42 -26.61 -19.88 -6.83
C GLN A 42 -27.89 -19.29 -7.44
N THR A 43 -27.79 -18.36 -8.38
CA THR A 43 -28.68 -18.24 -9.55
C THR A 43 -28.00 -17.30 -10.54
N GLY A 44 -27.68 -17.84 -11.72
CA GLY A 44 -27.14 -17.07 -12.83
C GLY A 44 -28.19 -16.20 -13.49
N VAL A 45 -27.75 -15.01 -13.91
CA VAL A 45 -28.25 -14.27 -15.07
C VAL A 45 -27.01 -13.57 -15.65
N GLU A 46 -26.64 -13.90 -16.88
CA GLU A 46 -25.66 -13.15 -17.67
C GLU A 46 -26.26 -11.77 -17.96
N ASP A 47 -25.86 -10.77 -17.18
CA ASP A 47 -26.01 -9.36 -17.54
C ASP A 47 -24.61 -8.86 -17.86
N ALA A 48 -24.42 -8.38 -19.09
CA ALA A 48 -23.15 -7.84 -19.54
C ALA A 48 -22.86 -6.55 -18.74
N VAL A 49 -22.11 -6.69 -17.66
CA VAL A 49 -21.61 -5.56 -16.86
C VAL A 49 -20.73 -4.72 -17.77
N VAL A 50 -21.25 -3.57 -18.19
CA VAL A 50 -20.46 -2.53 -18.85
C VAL A 50 -19.55 -1.93 -17.78
N VAL A 51 -18.35 -2.50 -17.63
CA VAL A 51 -17.30 -1.94 -16.78
C VAL A 51 -16.84 -0.64 -17.44
N THR A 52 -17.32 0.49 -16.93
CA THR A 52 -16.84 1.81 -17.35
C THR A 52 -15.46 2.02 -16.72
N THR A 53 -14.41 1.73 -17.48
CA THR A 53 -13.03 1.99 -17.06
C THR A 53 -12.70 3.47 -17.29
N THR A 54 -12.70 4.26 -16.22
CA THR A 54 -12.31 5.68 -16.28
C THR A 54 -10.83 5.80 -15.93
N SER A 55 -9.93 5.78 -16.93
CA SER A 55 -8.51 6.08 -16.67
C SER A 55 -8.36 7.59 -16.43
N THR A 56 -8.23 7.96 -15.16
CA THR A 56 -7.91 9.33 -14.75
C THR A 56 -6.60 9.28 -13.98
N THR A 57 -5.59 10.02 -14.45
CA THR A 57 -4.33 10.19 -13.72
C THR A 57 -4.57 11.20 -12.58
N PHE A 58 -4.47 10.74 -11.34
CA PHE A 58 -4.59 11.62 -10.17
C PHE A 58 -3.18 12.06 -9.75
N ALA A 59 -2.92 13.37 -9.77
CA ALA A 59 -1.68 13.95 -9.29
C ALA A 59 -1.66 13.92 -7.75
N ILE A 60 -0.79 13.08 -7.20
CA ILE A 60 -0.40 13.06 -5.79
C ILE A 60 0.81 14.01 -5.67
N PRO A 61 1.03 14.72 -4.54
CA PRO A 61 2.08 15.73 -4.46
C PRO A 61 3.43 15.22 -4.96
N ASP A 62 4.11 16.03 -5.79
CA ASP A 62 5.36 15.75 -6.54
C ASP A 62 6.55 15.15 -5.74
N GLU A 63 6.43 14.97 -4.43
CA GLU A 63 7.43 14.27 -3.61
C GLU A 63 7.23 12.75 -3.57
N ILE A 64 6.06 12.26 -3.98
CA ILE A 64 5.74 10.85 -3.88
C ILE A 64 5.97 10.19 -5.24
N GLY A 65 6.96 9.28 -5.30
CA GLY A 65 7.45 8.64 -6.51
C GLY A 65 6.52 7.62 -7.17
N TYR A 66 5.23 7.93 -7.24
CA TYR A 66 4.23 7.12 -7.93
C TYR A 66 3.05 7.95 -8.44
N SER A 67 2.26 7.37 -9.33
CA SER A 67 1.04 7.97 -9.89
C SER A 67 -0.07 6.92 -9.99
N ILE A 68 -1.31 7.31 -9.73
CA ILE A 68 -2.47 6.45 -10.02
C ILE A 68 -2.80 6.60 -11.49
N VAL A 69 -2.63 5.55 -12.27
CA VAL A 69 -2.84 5.55 -13.73
C VAL A 69 -4.21 5.03 -14.13
N LYS A 70 -4.86 4.27 -13.24
CA LYS A 70 -6.21 3.75 -13.43
C LYS A 70 -6.95 3.68 -12.10
N ARG A 71 -8.23 4.02 -12.15
CA ARG A 71 -9.17 3.90 -11.04
C ARG A 71 -10.51 3.40 -11.57
N ILE A 72 -11.08 2.41 -10.91
CA ILE A 72 -12.42 1.90 -11.21
C ILE A 72 -13.23 2.09 -9.93
N ASP A 73 -14.26 2.92 -10.02
CA ASP A 73 -15.12 3.20 -8.88
C ASP A 73 -15.99 1.97 -8.58
N GLY A 74 -16.05 1.57 -7.31
CA GLY A 74 -16.81 0.39 -6.87
C GLY A 74 -17.81 0.73 -5.77
N ALA A 75 -18.84 -0.11 -5.62
CA ALA A 75 -19.85 0.09 -4.57
C ALA A 75 -19.29 -0.12 -3.16
N ASP A 76 -18.34 -1.05 -3.02
CA ASP A 76 -17.72 -1.44 -1.75
C ASP A 76 -16.32 -0.82 -1.55
N GLY A 77 -15.80 -0.15 -2.57
CA GLY A 77 -14.48 0.46 -2.61
C GLY A 77 -13.90 0.44 -4.02
N ASP A 78 -12.95 1.33 -4.26
CA ASP A 78 -12.37 1.50 -5.58
C ASP A 78 -11.22 0.52 -5.81
N ILE A 79 -11.03 0.18 -7.08
CA ILE A 79 -9.86 -0.55 -7.57
C ILE A 79 -8.90 0.45 -8.19
N VAL A 80 -7.67 0.52 -7.69
CA VAL A 80 -6.66 1.47 -8.17
C VAL A 80 -5.41 0.77 -8.69
N VAL A 81 -4.84 1.31 -9.77
CA VAL A 81 -3.54 0.88 -10.30
C VAL A 81 -2.54 2.02 -10.11
N VAL A 82 -1.49 1.71 -9.37
CA VAL A 82 -0.41 2.61 -8.97
C VAL A 82 0.83 2.27 -9.79
N LEU A 83 1.31 3.23 -10.57
CA LEU A 83 2.55 3.13 -11.34
C LEU A 83 3.66 3.86 -10.59
N LEU A 84 4.76 3.17 -10.31
CA LEU A 84 5.94 3.79 -9.72
C LEU A 84 6.70 4.64 -10.75
N ASP A 85 7.31 5.73 -10.28
CA ASP A 85 8.17 6.56 -11.13
C ASP A 85 9.63 6.08 -11.02
N PRO A 86 10.20 5.49 -12.09
CA PRO A 86 11.57 4.97 -12.09
C PRO A 86 12.65 6.05 -11.91
N THR A 87 12.30 7.33 -12.00
CA THR A 87 13.23 8.43 -11.75
C THR A 87 13.42 8.74 -10.27
N THR A 88 12.56 8.20 -9.41
CA THR A 88 12.53 8.49 -7.96
C THR A 88 13.25 7.48 -7.09
N TYR A 89 13.63 6.32 -7.65
CA TYR A 89 14.34 5.27 -6.93
C TYR A 89 15.51 4.73 -7.76
N THR A 90 16.53 4.17 -7.10
CA THR A 90 17.67 3.51 -7.78
C THR A 90 17.53 2.00 -7.79
N SER A 91 16.88 1.43 -6.77
CA SER A 91 16.52 0.02 -6.69
C SER A 91 15.10 -0.16 -6.18
N LEU A 92 14.43 -1.23 -6.62
CA LEU A 92 13.12 -1.62 -6.11
C LEU A 92 13.13 -1.84 -4.59
N THR A 93 14.26 -2.28 -4.02
CA THR A 93 14.38 -2.49 -2.57
C THR A 93 14.39 -1.19 -1.76
N ASP A 94 14.60 -0.04 -2.39
CA ASP A 94 14.58 1.26 -1.73
C ASP A 94 13.14 1.79 -1.55
N ILE A 95 12.17 1.11 -2.18
CA ILE A 95 10.77 1.53 -2.25
C ILE A 95 10.00 0.95 -1.07
N ASP A 96 9.34 1.81 -0.30
CA ASP A 96 8.41 1.39 0.74
C ASP A 96 7.02 1.11 0.15
N LEU A 97 6.82 -0.11 -0.37
CA LEU A 97 5.56 -0.51 -0.99
C LEU A 97 4.38 -0.49 -0.01
N LEU A 98 4.62 -0.76 1.28
CA LEU A 98 3.57 -0.71 2.31
C LEU A 98 3.18 0.73 2.64
N GLY A 99 4.17 1.63 2.74
CA GLY A 99 3.94 3.07 2.86
C GLY A 99 3.10 3.61 1.70
N ILE A 100 3.49 3.30 0.46
CA ILE A 100 2.73 3.68 -0.75
C ILE A 100 1.28 3.16 -0.69
N THR A 101 1.09 1.89 -0.29
CA THR A 101 -0.26 1.32 -0.18
C THR A 101 -1.10 2.05 0.85
N GLN A 102 -0.53 2.40 2.01
CA GLN A 102 -1.23 3.17 3.04
C GLN A 102 -1.57 4.58 2.57
N ASP A 103 -0.62 5.28 1.93
CA ASP A 103 -0.85 6.61 1.39
C ASP A 103 -2.02 6.62 0.39
N VAL A 104 -2.12 5.60 -0.46
CA VAL A 104 -3.21 5.44 -1.44
C VAL A 104 -4.56 5.21 -0.74
N ILE A 105 -4.60 4.36 0.29
CA ILE A 105 -5.81 4.13 1.09
C ILE A 105 -6.26 5.42 1.80
N GLU A 106 -5.32 6.18 2.36
CA GLU A 106 -5.61 7.44 3.06
C GLU A 106 -6.06 8.55 2.10
N ALA A 107 -5.47 8.62 0.91
CA ALA A 107 -5.79 9.63 -0.09
C ALA A 107 -7.12 9.37 -0.82
N PHE A 108 -7.50 8.11 -1.01
CA PHE A 108 -8.65 7.72 -1.82
C PHE A 108 -9.62 6.73 -1.15
N PRO A 109 -10.08 6.96 0.10
CA PRO A 109 -11.01 6.05 0.74
C PRO A 109 -12.42 6.13 0.11
N PRO A 110 -13.14 5.00 -0.04
CA PRO A 110 -12.73 3.62 0.27
C PRO A 110 -11.96 2.94 -0.88
N ILE A 111 -10.83 2.29 -0.57
CA ILE A 111 -10.11 1.40 -1.49
C ILE A 111 -10.44 -0.06 -1.16
N LEU A 112 -10.86 -0.82 -2.16
CA LEU A 112 -11.05 -2.27 -2.06
C LEU A 112 -9.81 -3.02 -2.54
N GLU A 113 -9.25 -2.61 -3.68
CA GLU A 113 -8.08 -3.24 -4.28
C GLU A 113 -7.09 -2.18 -4.75
N ALA A 114 -5.80 -2.45 -4.57
CA ALA A 114 -4.73 -1.61 -5.10
C ALA A 114 -3.65 -2.49 -5.74
N HIS A 115 -3.19 -2.11 -6.92
CA HIS A 115 -2.17 -2.83 -7.66
C HIS A 115 -0.96 -1.92 -7.89
N ILE A 116 0.17 -2.24 -7.27
CA ILE A 116 1.41 -1.49 -7.44
C ILE A 116 2.28 -2.17 -8.49
N VAL A 117 2.60 -1.44 -9.54
CA VAL A 117 3.39 -1.90 -10.68
C VAL A 117 4.51 -0.93 -11.03
N ASP A 118 5.56 -1.45 -11.64
CA ASP A 118 6.76 -0.67 -11.98
C ASP A 118 6.78 -0.13 -13.42
N THR A 119 5.97 -0.71 -14.31
CA THR A 119 5.95 -0.36 -15.73
C THR A 119 4.54 -0.11 -16.23
N GLN A 120 4.43 0.77 -17.23
CA GLN A 120 3.14 1.04 -17.88
C GLN A 120 2.53 -0.22 -18.49
N GLU A 121 3.36 -1.11 -19.05
CA GLU A 121 2.90 -2.36 -19.64
C GLU A 121 2.24 -3.29 -18.61
N ALA A 122 2.81 -3.39 -17.40
CA ALA A 122 2.19 -4.10 -16.29
C ALA A 122 0.91 -3.40 -15.80
N ALA A 123 0.89 -2.05 -15.79
CA ALA A 123 -0.31 -1.30 -15.41
C ALA A 123 -1.51 -1.54 -16.34
N ASP A 124 -1.24 -1.64 -17.65
CA ASP A 124 -2.27 -1.92 -18.65
C ASP A 124 -2.72 -3.39 -18.58
N ALA A 125 -1.82 -4.30 -18.19
CA ALA A 125 -2.07 -5.73 -18.10
C ALA A 125 -2.75 -6.19 -16.81
N VAL A 126 -2.57 -5.50 -15.68
CA VAL A 126 -2.96 -6.01 -14.35
C VAL A 126 -4.46 -6.21 -14.19
N LEU A 127 -5.26 -5.44 -14.91
CA LEU A 127 -6.73 -5.55 -14.95
C LEU A 127 -7.25 -6.10 -16.29
N ALA A 128 -6.39 -6.72 -17.10
CA ALA A 128 -6.81 -7.34 -18.35
C ALA A 128 -7.41 -8.73 -18.08
N GLU A 129 -8.57 -9.02 -18.67
CA GLU A 129 -9.24 -10.32 -18.51
C GLU A 129 -8.45 -11.47 -19.16
N ASP A 130 -7.76 -11.20 -20.28
CA ASP A 130 -6.90 -12.15 -20.97
C ASP A 130 -5.60 -11.46 -21.43
N PRO A 131 -4.57 -11.39 -20.56
CA PRO A 131 -3.30 -10.78 -20.92
C PRO A 131 -2.52 -11.64 -21.91
N THR A 132 -1.90 -11.00 -22.90
CA THR A 132 -0.99 -11.65 -23.86
C THR A 132 0.23 -12.27 -23.16
N ASP A 133 0.98 -13.12 -23.84
CA ASP A 133 2.19 -13.72 -23.26
C ASP A 133 3.25 -12.66 -22.90
N GLU A 134 3.34 -11.58 -23.66
CA GLU A 134 4.20 -10.42 -23.36
C GLU A 134 3.73 -9.70 -22.09
N GLN A 135 2.42 -9.45 -21.97
CA GLN A 135 1.83 -8.84 -20.78
C GLN A 135 1.98 -9.71 -19.53
N LYS A 136 1.86 -11.03 -19.67
CA LYS A 136 2.12 -11.98 -18.56
C LYS A 136 3.57 -11.92 -18.09
N ALA A 137 4.53 -11.79 -19.02
CA ALA A 137 5.93 -11.60 -18.68
C ALA A 137 6.15 -10.25 -17.97
N ALA A 138 5.55 -9.17 -18.47
CA ALA A 138 5.61 -7.86 -17.84
C ALA A 138 5.06 -7.87 -16.40
N LEU A 139 3.91 -8.53 -16.18
CA LEU A 139 3.35 -8.70 -14.84
C LEU A 139 4.25 -9.52 -13.92
N ALA A 140 4.85 -10.60 -14.41
CA ALA A 140 5.72 -11.44 -13.57
C ALA A 140 6.94 -10.68 -13.01
N GLU A 141 7.49 -9.73 -13.79
CA GLU A 141 8.68 -8.98 -13.41
C GLU A 141 8.36 -7.64 -12.71
N ASN A 142 7.23 -7.01 -13.04
CA ASN A 142 6.94 -5.63 -12.66
C ASN A 142 5.68 -5.46 -11.80
N TYR A 143 4.98 -6.54 -11.46
CA TYR A 143 3.88 -6.50 -10.50
C TYR A 143 4.41 -6.78 -9.10
N LEU A 144 4.42 -5.74 -8.26
CA LEU A 144 5.20 -5.73 -7.02
C LEU A 144 4.34 -6.05 -5.80
N LEU A 145 3.11 -5.54 -5.75
CA LEU A 145 2.25 -5.65 -4.58
C LEU A 145 0.78 -5.52 -4.96
N ALA A 146 -0.06 -6.38 -4.37
CA ALA A 146 -1.51 -6.33 -4.45
C ALA A 146 -2.12 -6.10 -3.06
N LEU A 147 -3.05 -5.16 -2.95
CA LEU A 147 -3.97 -5.02 -1.84
C LEU A 147 -5.30 -5.66 -2.24
N GLU A 148 -5.84 -6.49 -1.36
CA GLU A 148 -7.13 -7.17 -1.49
C GLU A 148 -7.97 -6.88 -0.24
N ASP A 149 -9.29 -6.81 -0.40
CA ASP A 149 -10.26 -6.57 0.68
C ASP A 149 -9.97 -5.30 1.53
N GLY A 150 -9.24 -4.33 0.97
CA GLY A 150 -8.81 -3.10 1.64
C GLY A 150 -7.80 -3.26 2.78
N ILE A 151 -7.39 -4.48 3.13
CA ILE A 151 -6.50 -4.74 4.29
C ILE A 151 -5.42 -5.79 4.03
N LYS A 152 -5.62 -6.72 3.10
CA LYS A 152 -4.72 -7.84 2.89
C LYS A 152 -3.72 -7.48 1.82
N VAL A 153 -2.44 -7.56 2.15
CA VAL A 153 -1.36 -7.18 1.25
C VAL A 153 -0.60 -8.42 0.80
N THR A 154 -0.47 -8.62 -0.49
CA THR A 154 0.29 -9.74 -1.07
C THR A 154 1.45 -9.19 -1.88
N PHE A 155 2.66 -9.56 -1.50
CA PHE A 155 3.86 -9.22 -2.27
C PHE A 155 4.01 -10.16 -3.46
N LEU A 156 4.40 -9.60 -4.61
CA LEU A 156 4.41 -10.28 -5.90
C LEU A 156 5.75 -10.06 -6.62
N GLY A 157 5.94 -10.83 -7.70
CA GLY A 157 7.11 -10.72 -8.56
C GLY A 157 8.43 -10.81 -7.77
N PRO A 158 9.34 -9.82 -7.88
CA PRO A 158 10.60 -9.79 -7.12
C PRO A 158 10.43 -9.82 -5.59
N PHE A 159 9.25 -9.45 -5.08
CA PHE A 159 8.94 -9.38 -3.66
C PHE A 159 8.16 -10.60 -3.15
N ALA A 160 7.85 -11.58 -4.00
CA ALA A 160 7.01 -12.71 -3.61
C ALA A 160 7.52 -13.50 -2.37
N SER A 161 8.83 -13.44 -2.09
CA SER A 161 9.41 -14.07 -0.89
C SER A 161 8.96 -13.43 0.44
N PHE A 162 8.46 -12.20 0.42
CA PHE A 162 7.90 -11.53 1.61
C PHE A 162 6.51 -12.06 1.97
N GLY A 163 5.81 -12.71 1.04
CA GLY A 163 4.54 -13.39 1.30
C GLY A 163 3.34 -12.45 1.38
N THR A 164 2.48 -12.68 2.36
CA THR A 164 1.24 -11.92 2.59
C THR A 164 1.23 -11.35 3.99
N ASP A 165 0.72 -10.13 4.14
CA ASP A 165 0.59 -9.41 5.39
C ASP A 165 -0.81 -8.76 5.53
N LEU A 166 -1.17 -8.31 6.73
CA LEU A 166 -2.40 -7.58 7.00
C LEU A 166 -2.08 -6.16 7.50
N LEU A 167 -2.64 -5.14 6.85
CA LEU A 167 -2.48 -3.77 7.30
C LEU A 167 -3.14 -3.58 8.67
N GLY A 168 -2.34 -3.10 9.63
CA GLY A 168 -2.79 -2.77 10.99
C GLY A 168 -2.84 -3.93 11.99
N SER A 169 -2.25 -5.10 11.67
CA SER A 169 -2.15 -6.25 12.60
C SER A 169 -1.02 -6.15 13.62
#